data_AF-A0A931B7L8-F1
#
_entry.id   AF-A0A931B7L8-F1
#
_cell.length_a   1.000
_cell.length_b   1.000
_cell.length_c   1.000
_cell.angle_alpha   90.00
_cell.angle_beta   90.00
_cell.angle_gamma   90.00
#
_symmetry.space_group_name_H-M   'P 1'
#
loop_
_entity.id
_entity.type
_entity.pdbx_description
1 polymer ?
#
loop_
_entity_poly.entity_id
_entity_poly.type
_entity_poly.pdbx_seq_one_letter_code
_entity_poly.pdbx_strand_id
1 'polypeptide(L)'
;MAAWYEGPCRITVIGIDSDFPQRATVKVEYGGTIELAGRIGETVTVETDFRLTLEHQRDGRWSANVRDLHSRWQDNGDVRSQVVRSKDVDWPWDTLERNIVVQVDRIRATTPAAAPKSAPSSAPGRGDRPSTESVGAPTPVRTTGGAGLPTTSAVRAVARTASQPAVPAQPVQPARRASSPSERGHATP
;
A
#
# COMPACT_ATOMS: atom_id res chain seq x y z
N MET A 1 -16.83 -2.62 8.50
CA MET A 1 -17.62 -1.86 7.51
C MET A 1 -16.76 -1.66 6.25
N ALA A 2 -17.03 -0.68 5.39
CA ALA A 2 -16.13 -0.29 4.31
C ALA A 2 -16.08 1.23 4.19
N ALA A 3 -14.90 1.80 4.04
CA ALA A 3 -14.67 3.24 3.94
C ALA A 3 -14.28 3.65 2.52
N TRP A 4 -14.81 4.78 2.05
CA TRP A 4 -14.49 5.35 0.74
C TRP A 4 -13.27 6.27 0.84
N TYR A 5 -12.37 6.16 -0.13
CA TYR A 5 -11.19 6.98 -0.28
C TYR A 5 -11.09 7.49 -1.70
N GLU A 6 -10.86 8.80 -1.85
CA GLU A 6 -10.75 9.46 -3.16
C GLU A 6 -9.28 9.64 -3.57
N GLY A 7 -9.00 9.47 -4.86
CA GLY A 7 -7.72 9.74 -5.50
C GLY A 7 -6.52 8.90 -5.03
N PRO A 8 -5.31 9.23 -5.53
CA PRO A 8 -4.10 8.45 -5.29
C PRO A 8 -3.76 8.28 -3.81
N CYS A 9 -3.70 7.04 -3.34
CA CYS A 9 -3.34 6.69 -1.96
C CYS A 9 -2.39 5.47 -1.93
N ARG A 10 -1.48 5.48 -0.95
CA ARG A 10 -0.67 4.33 -0.56
C ARG A 10 -1.22 3.76 0.75
N ILE A 11 -1.55 2.49 0.76
CA ILE A 11 -2.12 1.78 1.92
C ILE A 11 -1.06 0.81 2.43
N THR A 12 -0.69 0.91 3.70
CA THR A 12 0.34 0.06 4.33
C THR A 12 -0.20 -0.58 5.60
N VAL A 13 0.00 -1.88 5.78
CA VAL A 13 -0.28 -2.57 7.05
C VAL A 13 0.83 -2.21 8.04
N ILE A 14 0.50 -1.53 9.14
CA ILE A 14 1.47 -1.04 10.14
C ILE A 14 1.41 -1.77 11.47
N GLY A 15 0.37 -2.56 11.73
CA GLY A 15 0.23 -3.33 12.95
C GLY A 15 -0.83 -4.43 12.82
N ILE A 16 -0.63 -5.52 13.56
CA ILE A 16 -1.57 -6.63 13.72
C ILE A 16 -1.46 -7.09 15.17
N ASP A 17 -2.60 -7.21 15.85
CA ASP A 17 -2.69 -7.58 17.27
C ASP A 17 -3.81 -8.62 17.47
N SER A 18 -3.82 -9.66 16.64
CA SER A 18 -4.91 -10.63 16.55
C SER A 18 -4.39 -12.07 16.49
N ASP A 19 -5.07 -12.97 17.19
CA ASP A 19 -4.79 -14.42 17.14
C ASP A 19 -5.33 -15.08 15.85
N PHE A 20 -6.20 -14.39 15.10
CA PHE A 20 -6.78 -14.84 13.85
C PHE A 20 -6.14 -14.15 12.64
N PRO A 21 -6.09 -14.80 11.46
CA PRO A 21 -5.67 -14.15 10.23
C PRO A 21 -6.54 -12.93 9.94
N GLN A 22 -5.91 -11.78 9.71
CA GLN A 22 -6.54 -10.53 9.31
C GLN A 22 -6.08 -10.17 7.90
N ARG A 23 -6.88 -9.42 7.14
CA ARG A 23 -6.49 -8.87 5.84
C ARG A 23 -7.16 -7.52 5.60
N ALA A 24 -6.63 -6.77 4.64
CA ALA A 24 -7.26 -5.56 4.13
C ALA A 24 -7.61 -5.72 2.65
N THR A 25 -8.87 -5.50 2.32
CA THR A 25 -9.44 -5.67 0.99
C THR A 25 -9.67 -4.29 0.39
N VAL A 26 -9.09 -4.05 -0.78
CA VAL A 26 -9.11 -2.76 -1.50
C VAL A 26 -9.86 -2.96 -2.81
N LYS A 27 -11.12 -2.51 -2.86
CA LYS A 27 -11.94 -2.58 -4.06
C LYS A 27 -11.86 -1.26 -4.82
N VAL A 28 -11.15 -1.27 -5.94
CA VAL A 28 -10.90 -0.09 -6.78
C VAL A 28 -12.15 0.27 -7.59
N GLU A 29 -12.46 1.55 -7.73
CA GLU A 29 -13.58 1.99 -8.55
C GLU A 29 -13.37 1.60 -10.03
N TYR A 30 -14.39 1.01 -10.65
CA TYR A 30 -14.33 0.38 -11.98
C TYR A 30 -13.24 -0.69 -12.17
N GLY A 31 -12.55 -1.09 -11.10
CA GLY A 31 -11.40 -1.99 -11.14
C GLY A 31 -11.63 -3.31 -10.41
N GLY A 32 -10.53 -4.01 -10.15
CA GLY A 32 -10.51 -5.25 -9.39
C GLY A 32 -10.51 -5.05 -7.87
N THR A 33 -10.44 -6.18 -7.17
CA THR A 33 -10.15 -6.24 -5.74
C THR A 33 -8.67 -6.57 -5.55
N ILE A 34 -7.97 -5.80 -4.73
CA ILE A 34 -6.60 -6.10 -4.28
C ILE A 34 -6.66 -6.53 -2.82
N GLU A 35 -5.98 -7.60 -2.46
CA GLU A 35 -5.93 -8.12 -1.10
C GLU A 35 -4.53 -7.91 -0.51
N LEU A 36 -4.44 -7.19 0.61
CA LEU A 36 -3.28 -7.14 1.49
C LEU A 36 -3.43 -8.28 2.50
N ALA A 37 -2.53 -9.26 2.46
CA ALA A 37 -2.62 -10.51 3.22
C ALA A 37 -2.47 -10.36 4.75
N GLY A 38 -2.37 -9.14 5.27
CA GLY A 38 -2.15 -8.87 6.68
C GLY A 38 -0.74 -9.24 7.08
N ARG A 39 0.26 -8.59 6.48
CA ARG A 39 1.66 -8.64 6.95
C ARG A 39 2.17 -7.24 7.22
N ILE A 40 2.79 -6.99 8.37
CA ILE A 40 3.33 -5.67 8.71
C ILE A 40 4.39 -5.28 7.66
N GLY A 41 4.29 -4.05 7.14
CA GLY A 41 5.09 -3.55 6.02
C GLY A 41 4.57 -3.91 4.63
N GLU A 42 3.46 -4.64 4.51
CA GLU A 42 2.80 -4.90 3.23
C GLU A 42 2.06 -3.67 2.73
N THR A 43 2.32 -3.29 1.48
CA THR A 43 1.87 -2.02 0.90
C THR A 43 1.25 -2.21 -0.48
N VAL A 44 0.21 -1.45 -0.79
CA VAL A 44 -0.34 -1.25 -2.13
C VAL A 44 -0.50 0.24 -2.43
N THR A 45 -0.26 0.64 -3.67
CA THR A 45 -0.63 1.97 -4.18
C THR A 45 -1.86 1.84 -5.07
N VAL A 46 -2.81 2.74 -4.91
CA VAL A 46 -4.04 2.84 -5.70
C VAL A 46 -4.08 4.24 -6.30
N GLU A 47 -4.23 4.35 -7.62
CA GLU A 47 -4.16 5.64 -8.35
C GLU A 47 -5.52 6.33 -8.55
N THR A 48 -6.60 5.71 -8.07
CA THR A 48 -7.99 6.16 -8.24
C THR A 48 -8.81 5.81 -7.00
N ASP A 49 -10.03 6.31 -6.91
CA ASP A 49 -10.97 6.06 -5.82
C ASP A 49 -11.18 4.56 -5.51
N PHE A 50 -11.39 4.25 -4.23
CA PHE A 50 -11.54 2.87 -3.76
C PHE A 50 -12.35 2.74 -2.47
N ARG A 51 -12.78 1.50 -2.20
CA ARG A 51 -13.30 1.07 -0.88
C ARG A 51 -12.26 0.22 -0.17
N LEU A 52 -11.97 0.60 1.07
CA LEU A 52 -11.18 -0.19 2.01
C LEU A 52 -12.12 -0.94 2.96
N THR A 53 -11.94 -2.25 3.07
CA THR A 53 -12.61 -3.12 4.04
C THR A 53 -11.52 -3.85 4.85
N LEU A 54 -11.64 -3.89 6.18
CA LEU A 54 -10.78 -4.71 7.02
C LEU A 54 -11.52 -5.99 7.42
N GLU A 55 -10.88 -7.14 7.22
CA GLU A 55 -11.52 -8.47 7.33
C GLU A 55 -10.71 -9.40 8.24
N HIS A 56 -11.42 -10.26 8.98
CA HIS A 56 -10.84 -11.38 9.73
C HIS A 56 -11.26 -12.72 9.13
N GLN A 57 -10.45 -13.76 9.34
CA GLN A 57 -10.84 -15.13 9.00
C GLN A 57 -11.41 -15.84 10.23
N ARG A 58 -12.67 -16.27 10.12
CA ARG A 58 -13.36 -17.09 11.11
C ARG A 58 -13.90 -18.35 10.46
N ASP A 59 -13.65 -19.51 11.06
CA ASP A 59 -14.13 -20.82 10.57
C ASP A 59 -13.78 -21.06 9.08
N GLY A 60 -12.57 -20.63 8.67
CA GLY A 60 -12.05 -20.69 7.30
C GLY A 60 -12.61 -19.64 6.33
N ARG A 61 -13.59 -18.82 6.75
CA ARG A 61 -14.25 -17.81 5.92
C ARG A 61 -13.79 -16.40 6.29
N TRP A 62 -13.55 -15.58 5.28
CA TRP A 62 -13.30 -14.16 5.47
C TRP A 62 -14.61 -13.43 5.76
N SER A 63 -14.59 -12.49 6.71
CA SER A 63 -15.72 -11.66 7.09
C SER A 63 -15.25 -10.25 7.43
N ALA A 64 -16.04 -9.24 7.05
CA ALA A 64 -15.76 -7.86 7.41
C ALA A 64 -15.84 -7.67 8.93
N ASN A 65 -14.91 -6.91 9.47
CA ASN A 65 -14.91 -6.52 10.88
C ASN A 65 -16.13 -5.64 11.21
N VAL A 66 -16.67 -5.77 12.45
CA VAL A 66 -17.92 -5.10 12.85
C VAL A 66 -17.81 -3.59 12.80
N ARG A 67 -16.61 -3.04 13.04
CA ARG A 67 -16.33 -1.61 12.92
C ARG A 67 -14.92 -1.35 12.40
N ASP A 68 -14.79 -0.28 11.62
CA ASP A 68 -13.52 0.33 11.28
C ASP A 68 -13.44 1.67 12.04
N LEU A 69 -12.31 1.91 12.69
CA LEU A 69 -12.03 3.04 13.55
C LEU A 69 -11.01 3.93 12.85
N HIS A 70 -11.47 5.09 12.40
CA HIS A 70 -10.69 6.02 11.60
C HIS A 70 -10.12 7.12 12.50
N SER A 71 -8.79 7.30 12.49
CA SER A 71 -8.17 8.48 13.08
C SER A 71 -8.59 9.74 12.31
N ARG A 72 -8.38 10.91 12.92
CA ARG A 72 -8.30 12.14 12.12
C ARG A 72 -7.15 12.03 11.13
N TRP A 73 -7.32 12.62 9.95
CA TRP A 73 -6.21 12.85 9.02
C TRP A 73 -5.18 13.77 9.68
N GLN A 74 -3.90 13.48 9.47
CA GLN A 74 -2.76 14.27 9.91
C GLN A 74 -1.95 14.68 8.67
N ASP A 75 -1.55 15.95 8.60
CA ASP A 75 -0.79 16.49 7.49
C ASP A 75 0.70 16.55 7.86
N ASN A 76 1.54 15.80 7.12
CA ASN A 76 2.97 15.60 7.35
C ASN A 76 3.75 16.04 6.11
N GLY A 77 3.87 17.35 5.90
CA GLY A 77 4.43 17.92 4.67
C GLY A 77 3.53 17.66 3.46
N ASP A 78 4.07 17.02 2.43
CA ASP A 78 3.35 16.68 1.18
C ASP A 78 2.42 15.45 1.31
N VAL A 79 2.49 14.72 2.42
CA VAL A 79 1.68 13.52 2.66
C VAL A 79 0.61 13.83 3.71
N ARG A 80 -0.62 13.41 3.45
CA ARG A 80 -1.70 13.38 4.45
C ARG A 80 -1.97 11.94 4.84
N SER A 81 -1.85 11.60 6.13
CA SER A 81 -1.94 10.23 6.63
C SER A 81 -3.14 10.04 7.55
N GLN A 82 -3.82 8.89 7.44
CA GLN A 82 -4.86 8.44 8.37
C GLN A 82 -4.55 7.00 8.80
N VAL A 83 -4.73 6.72 10.09
CA VAL A 83 -4.69 5.36 10.61
C VAL A 83 -6.12 4.82 10.67
N VAL A 84 -6.31 3.61 10.15
CA VAL A 84 -7.55 2.84 10.26
C VAL A 84 -7.26 1.57 11.04
N ARG A 85 -8.04 1.31 12.08
CA ARG A 85 -7.98 0.08 12.89
C ARG A 85 -9.30 -0.65 12.72
N SER A 86 -9.32 -1.97 12.78
CA SER A 86 -10.58 -2.70 12.88
C SER A 86 -10.91 -3.18 14.29
N LYS A 87 -12.21 -3.36 14.54
CA LYS A 87 -12.76 -4.06 15.69
C LYS A 87 -13.68 -5.18 15.22
N ASP A 88 -13.51 -6.37 15.76
CA ASP A 88 -14.13 -7.65 15.37
C ASP A 88 -15.32 -8.00 16.27
N VAL A 89 -15.23 -7.74 17.58
CA VAL A 89 -16.34 -7.91 18.54
C VAL A 89 -16.33 -6.81 19.60
N ASP A 90 -17.51 -6.29 19.94
CA ASP A 90 -17.70 -5.39 21.09
C ASP A 90 -17.99 -6.19 22.37
N TRP A 91 -16.96 -6.79 22.99
CA TRP A 91 -17.09 -7.41 24.31
C TRP A 91 -17.10 -6.33 25.42
N PRO A 92 -17.92 -6.47 26.49
CA PRO A 92 -17.99 -5.48 27.57
C PRO A 92 -16.67 -5.24 28.34
N TRP A 93 -15.76 -6.22 28.31
CA TRP A 93 -14.45 -6.18 28.97
C TRP A 93 -13.28 -5.99 27.98
N ASP A 94 -13.53 -6.05 26.67
CA ASP A 94 -12.44 -5.91 25.69
C ASP A 94 -12.25 -4.45 25.28
N THR A 95 -11.22 -3.87 25.89
CA THR A 95 -10.75 -2.50 25.68
C THR A 95 -9.62 -2.45 24.65
N LEU A 96 -9.17 -3.58 24.11
CA LEU A 96 -8.03 -3.66 23.21
C LEU A 96 -8.51 -3.81 21.76
N GLU A 97 -7.96 -3.00 20.87
CA GLU A 97 -8.35 -2.94 19.45
C GLU A 97 -7.57 -4.00 18.63
N ARG A 98 -7.84 -5.27 18.92
CA ARG A 98 -7.04 -6.48 18.61
C ARG A 98 -7.14 -7.06 17.19
N ASN A 99 -7.02 -6.22 16.15
CA ASN A 99 -7.17 -6.71 14.77
C ASN A 99 -6.02 -6.28 13.84
N ILE A 100 -6.33 -5.50 12.80
CA ILE A 100 -5.36 -5.01 11.82
C ILE A 100 -5.39 -3.49 11.81
N VAL A 101 -4.20 -2.90 11.72
CA VAL A 101 -3.97 -1.47 11.65
C VAL A 101 -3.31 -1.16 10.32
N VAL A 102 -3.98 -0.32 9.52
CA VAL A 102 -3.45 0.17 8.25
C VAL A 102 -3.27 1.68 8.29
N GLN A 103 -2.21 2.17 7.67
CA GLN A 103 -1.99 3.57 7.39
C GLN A 103 -2.35 3.83 5.92
N VAL A 104 -3.22 4.81 5.70
CA VAL A 104 -3.55 5.34 4.38
C VAL A 104 -2.85 6.68 4.22
N ASP A 105 -1.90 6.75 3.29
CA ASP A 105 -1.19 7.96 2.90
C ASP A 105 -1.78 8.48 1.59
N ARG A 106 -2.44 9.64 1.63
CA ARG A 106 -2.78 10.40 0.42
C ARG A 106 -1.57 11.26 0.05
N ILE A 107 -0.93 10.92 -1.05
CA ILE A 107 0.17 11.71 -1.61
C ILE A 107 -0.48 12.92 -2.29
N ARG A 108 -0.22 14.14 -1.81
CA ARG A 108 -0.64 15.32 -2.56
C ARG A 108 0.15 15.31 -3.86
N ALA A 109 -0.53 15.32 -5.00
CA ALA A 109 0.12 15.61 -6.26
C ALA A 109 0.76 16.99 -6.13
N THR A 110 2.09 17.04 -5.99
CA THR A 110 2.85 18.29 -6.04
C THR A 110 2.57 18.90 -7.41
N THR A 111 1.65 19.85 -7.48
CA THR A 111 1.40 20.60 -8.70
C THR A 111 2.76 21.18 -9.10
N PRO A 112 3.34 20.78 -10.24
CA PRO A 112 4.69 21.21 -10.59
C PRO A 112 4.65 22.73 -10.62
N ALA A 113 5.44 23.36 -9.75
CA ALA A 113 5.44 24.81 -9.57
C ALA A 113 5.57 25.44 -10.95
N ALA A 114 4.56 26.23 -11.34
CA ALA A 114 4.44 26.74 -12.70
C ALA A 114 5.76 27.37 -13.09
N ALA A 115 6.43 26.79 -14.09
CA ALA A 115 7.79 27.16 -14.46
C ALA A 115 7.84 28.69 -14.63
N PRO A 116 8.81 29.39 -14.00
CA PRO A 116 8.86 30.84 -14.06
C PRO A 116 8.86 31.23 -15.53
N LYS A 117 7.82 31.99 -15.91
CA LYS A 117 7.52 32.32 -17.30
C LYS A 117 8.60 33.28 -17.80
N SER A 118 9.72 32.72 -18.26
CA SER A 118 10.87 33.46 -18.76
C SER A 118 10.39 34.51 -19.76
N ALA A 119 10.54 35.78 -19.38
CA ALA A 119 10.12 36.88 -20.22
C ALA A 119 10.88 36.83 -21.55
N PRO A 120 10.24 37.20 -22.68
CA PRO A 120 10.95 37.30 -23.95
C PRO A 120 11.99 38.41 -23.87
N SER A 121 13.27 38.05 -23.72
CA SER A 121 14.37 39.00 -23.82
C SER A 121 14.61 39.33 -25.28
N SER A 122 14.17 40.51 -25.71
CA SER A 122 14.39 41.02 -27.07
C SER A 122 15.88 41.17 -27.36
N ALA A 123 16.35 40.59 -28.47
CA ALA A 123 17.61 41.00 -29.10
C ALA A 123 17.44 42.43 -29.68
N PRO A 124 18.50 43.25 -29.69
CA PRO A 124 19.29 43.34 -30.92
C PRO A 124 20.80 43.59 -30.69
N GLY A 125 21.62 43.45 -31.74
CA GLY A 125 22.99 44.01 -31.75
C GLY A 125 24.02 43.17 -32.51
N ARG A 126 24.21 43.47 -33.80
CA ARG A 126 25.32 42.97 -34.62
C ARG A 126 26.44 44.03 -34.58
N GLY A 127 27.67 43.64 -34.24
CA GLY A 127 28.82 44.56 -34.17
C GLY A 127 30.15 43.80 -34.25
N ASP A 128 31.12 44.38 -34.97
CA ASP A 128 32.29 43.70 -35.50
C ASP A 128 33.54 43.63 -34.57
N ARG A 129 34.47 42.78 -35.02
CA ARG A 129 35.86 42.44 -34.54
C ARG A 129 36.86 43.64 -34.73
N PRO A 130 38.20 43.58 -34.42
CA PRO A 130 39.08 42.45 -34.03
C PRO A 130 40.25 42.71 -33.02
N SER A 131 41.09 41.66 -32.82
CA SER A 131 42.55 41.68 -32.50
C SER A 131 43.02 41.95 -31.04
N THR A 132 44.13 41.39 -30.50
CA THR A 132 45.13 40.39 -30.98
C THR A 132 45.90 39.76 -29.79
N GLU A 133 46.29 38.47 -29.91
CA GLU A 133 47.56 37.81 -29.43
C GLU A 133 47.99 37.90 -27.92
N SER A 134 48.77 36.98 -27.31
CA SER A 134 49.61 35.89 -27.85
C SER A 134 49.96 34.76 -26.84
N VAL A 135 50.24 33.56 -27.38
CA VAL A 135 51.17 32.47 -26.93
C VAL A 135 51.08 31.85 -25.52
N GLY A 136 50.90 30.51 -25.48
CA GLY A 136 51.18 29.66 -24.30
C GLY A 136 50.75 28.18 -24.46
N ALA A 137 51.61 27.34 -25.07
CA ALA A 137 51.47 25.87 -25.23
C ALA A 137 52.88 25.24 -25.31
N PRO A 138 53.11 23.90 -25.20
CA PRO A 138 52.20 22.74 -25.11
C PRO A 138 52.19 22.12 -23.68
N THR A 139 51.94 20.84 -23.33
CA THR A 139 51.86 19.52 -24.02
C THR A 139 50.96 18.54 -23.19
N PRO A 140 50.52 17.37 -23.71
CA PRO A 140 49.37 16.63 -23.15
C PRO A 140 49.70 15.42 -22.26
N VAL A 141 48.71 14.96 -21.50
CA VAL A 141 48.60 13.56 -21.05
C VAL A 141 47.26 12.97 -21.52
N ARG A 142 47.33 11.78 -22.10
CA ARG A 142 46.24 11.02 -22.71
C ARG A 142 45.87 9.86 -21.81
N THR A 143 44.61 9.76 -21.39
CA THR A 143 44.04 8.48 -20.93
C THR A 143 42.65 8.25 -21.52
N THR A 144 42.45 7.04 -22.01
CA THR A 144 41.33 6.54 -22.82
C THR A 144 40.10 6.13 -22.03
N GLY A 145 38.93 6.29 -22.67
CA GLY A 145 37.92 5.23 -22.72
C GLY A 145 36.65 5.44 -21.90
N GLY A 146 35.48 5.31 -22.54
CA GLY A 146 34.18 5.29 -21.84
C GLY A 146 33.00 5.85 -22.65
N ALA A 147 32.71 5.29 -23.83
CA ALA A 147 31.45 5.60 -24.53
C ALA A 147 30.32 4.71 -23.98
N GLY A 148 29.11 5.26 -23.78
CA GLY A 148 27.97 4.45 -23.36
C GLY A 148 26.76 5.23 -22.83
N LEU A 149 25.82 5.48 -23.74
CA LEU A 149 24.43 5.97 -23.61
C LEU A 149 23.64 5.72 -22.29
N PRO A 150 22.60 6.53 -22.02
CA PRO A 150 21.71 6.36 -20.87
C PRO A 150 20.83 5.11 -21.02
N THR A 151 20.70 4.32 -19.96
CA THR A 151 19.73 3.21 -19.89
C THR A 151 18.66 3.50 -18.84
N THR A 152 17.43 3.71 -19.30
CA THR A 152 16.23 3.73 -18.48
C THR A 152 15.91 2.31 -18.01
N SER A 153 16.30 1.95 -16.79
CA SER A 153 15.90 0.67 -16.20
C SER A 153 14.54 0.82 -15.50
N ALA A 154 13.46 0.50 -16.22
CA ALA A 154 12.16 0.27 -15.61
C ALA A 154 12.30 -0.87 -14.58
N VAL A 155 11.96 -0.62 -13.31
CA VAL A 155 11.99 -1.65 -12.26
C VAL A 155 10.79 -2.57 -12.47
N ARG A 156 11.01 -3.61 -13.28
CA ARG A 156 10.08 -4.70 -13.54
C ARG A 156 9.72 -5.36 -12.22
N ALA A 157 8.44 -5.37 -11.85
CA ALA A 157 7.95 -6.09 -10.69
C ALA A 157 8.25 -7.59 -10.86
N VAL A 158 9.23 -8.10 -10.11
CA VAL A 158 9.53 -9.53 -10.05
C VAL A 158 8.63 -10.14 -8.99
N ALA A 159 7.52 -10.74 -9.42
CA ALA A 159 6.74 -11.62 -8.56
C ALA A 159 7.66 -12.76 -8.11
N ARG A 160 8.16 -12.70 -6.87
CA ARG A 160 8.82 -13.85 -6.24
C ARG A 160 7.74 -14.88 -5.96
N THR A 161 7.65 -15.90 -6.80
CA THR A 161 6.98 -17.15 -6.46
C THR A 161 7.63 -17.68 -5.18
N ALA A 162 6.97 -17.47 -4.04
CA ALA A 162 7.44 -18.00 -2.78
C ALA A 162 7.44 -19.52 -2.87
N SER A 163 8.58 -20.15 -2.59
CA SER A 163 8.67 -21.59 -2.47
C SER A 163 7.69 -22.07 -1.41
N GLN A 164 6.72 -22.88 -1.85
CA GLN A 164 5.70 -23.48 -1.02
C GLN A 164 6.37 -24.27 0.13
N PRO A 165 6.20 -23.89 1.40
CA PRO A 165 6.66 -24.72 2.50
C PRO A 165 5.84 -26.02 2.49
N ALA A 166 6.51 -27.15 2.70
CA ALA A 166 5.88 -28.45 2.69
C ALA A 166 4.77 -28.52 3.77
N VAL A 167 3.57 -28.93 3.36
CA VAL A 167 2.44 -29.13 4.27
C VAL A 167 2.76 -30.31 5.19
N PRO A 168 2.86 -30.13 6.52
CA PRO A 168 2.94 -31.27 7.43
C PRO A 168 1.61 -32.04 7.35
N ALA A 169 1.68 -33.34 7.10
CA ALA A 169 0.51 -34.19 6.99
C ALA A 169 -0.31 -34.14 8.29
N GLN A 170 -1.57 -33.68 8.20
CA GLN A 170 -2.46 -33.71 9.36
C GLN A 170 -2.81 -35.15 9.74
N PRO A 171 -2.83 -35.50 11.04
CA PRO A 171 -3.30 -36.81 11.47
C PRO A 171 -4.80 -36.95 11.16
N VAL A 172 -5.15 -38.07 10.52
CA VAL A 172 -6.53 -38.41 10.15
C VAL A 172 -7.37 -38.56 11.42
N GLN A 173 -8.25 -37.60 11.72
CA GLN A 173 -9.20 -37.77 12.82
C GLN A 173 -10.28 -38.79 12.43
N PRO A 174 -10.53 -39.83 13.24
CA PRO A 174 -11.61 -40.78 12.98
C PRO A 174 -12.97 -40.08 13.11
N ALA A 175 -13.88 -40.40 12.20
CA ALA A 175 -15.21 -39.80 12.12
C ALA A 175 -15.96 -39.88 13.46
N ARG A 176 -16.30 -38.72 14.04
CA ARG A 176 -17.20 -38.66 15.19
C ARG A 176 -18.61 -39.03 14.74
N ARG A 177 -19.02 -40.22 15.18
CA ARG A 177 -20.35 -40.82 15.01
C ARG A 177 -21.46 -39.82 15.36
N ALA A 178 -22.47 -39.71 14.51
CA ALA A 178 -23.69 -38.98 14.82
C ALA A 178 -24.36 -39.56 16.08
N SER A 179 -25.01 -38.70 16.86
CA SER A 179 -25.82 -39.08 18.02
C SER A 179 -27.03 -38.16 18.15
N SER A 180 -28.07 -38.45 17.37
CA SER A 180 -29.45 -38.28 17.82
C SER A 180 -29.76 -39.48 18.72
N PRO A 181 -30.39 -39.31 19.90
CA PRO A 181 -31.81 -38.95 20.00
C PRO A 181 -32.03 -37.88 21.12
N SER A 182 -33.21 -37.54 21.65
CA SER A 182 -34.54 -38.16 21.59
C SER A 182 -35.62 -37.12 21.84
N GLU A 183 -36.79 -37.29 21.23
CA GLU A 183 -38.03 -36.75 21.81
C GLU A 183 -38.26 -37.36 23.20
N ARG A 184 -38.73 -36.53 24.14
CA ARG A 184 -39.81 -36.88 25.07
C ARG A 184 -40.35 -35.62 25.73
N GLY A 185 -41.64 -35.37 25.54
CA GLY A 185 -42.31 -34.20 26.11
C GLY A 185 -42.63 -34.37 27.59
N HIS A 186 -42.95 -33.25 28.24
CA HIS A 186 -43.71 -33.23 29.49
C HIS A 186 -44.78 -32.15 29.38
N ALA A 187 -46.04 -32.60 29.35
CA ALA A 187 -47.17 -31.79 29.77
C ALA A 187 -47.26 -31.85 31.30
N THR A 188 -47.70 -30.77 31.93
CA THR A 188 -48.13 -30.71 33.35
C THR A 188 -48.96 -29.43 33.53
N PRO A 189 -49.79 -29.34 34.59
CA PRO A 189 -51.25 -29.34 34.46
C PRO A 189 -51.89 -27.95 34.38
#